data_AF-A0A1H0EH84-F1
#
_entry.id   AF-A0A1H0EH84-F1
#
_cell.length_a   1.000
_cell.length_b   1.000
_cell.length_c   1.000
_cell.angle_alpha   90.00
_cell.angle_beta   90.00
_cell.angle_gamma   90.00
#
_symmetry.space_group_name_H-M   'P 1'
#
loop_
_entity.id
_entity.type
_entity.pdbx_description
1 polymer ?
#
loop_
_entity_poly.entity_id
_entity_poly.type
_entity_poly.pdbx_seq_one_letter_code
_entity_poly.pdbx_strand_id
1 'polypeptide(L)'
;MKKKLISYLRNKKRHLIVATLMAIFAITVGYWTMNWSVTLSSEKANLQLLEYIRQQIFGANISHASDSILMVDVHYDKVMVPEHKKSADGTQLELGQVPVTDRDKLLRLLKQLQLKKDYRYVILDVRLEESTSQSEDSALWQTISEMPRLVLANPVGTQIASPILNKKTAAAQYQTALWETDFVKYPFYADTIPSMALTMYREITGHDIQRQGPLWMDGYQLSRRSILLTWDFSDYRERFYLGDLLEELGEGDEEDWAGNPSGKYILIGDFEDDIHPTFLGEIPGTLLIYNAFSSLLHKRHVLSLSFLFLLFCIYFALAWLTLSHNSRFKWICSFLGYTGFLFIVSIITYLAFNEVYDILITALLFTGLNKIVGMTNSRNKIKQYLVRIKKHFSK
;
A
#
# COMPACT_ATOMS: atom_id res chain seq x y z
N MET A 1 -4.47 -58.60 -5.64
CA MET A 1 -3.73 -57.54 -4.92
C MET A 1 -3.21 -56.42 -5.85
N LYS A 2 -2.47 -56.73 -6.92
CA LYS A 2 -1.85 -55.78 -7.88
C LYS A 2 -2.80 -54.69 -8.45
N LYS A 3 -4.01 -55.06 -8.90
CA LYS A 3 -5.00 -54.10 -9.46
C LYS A 3 -5.49 -53.04 -8.44
N LYS A 4 -5.69 -53.43 -7.17
CA LYS A 4 -6.10 -52.49 -6.09
C LYS A 4 -4.96 -51.50 -5.77
N LEU A 5 -3.72 -51.99 -5.70
CA LEU A 5 -2.53 -51.16 -5.47
C LEU A 5 -2.34 -50.13 -6.60
N ILE A 6 -2.45 -50.56 -7.87
CA ILE A 6 -2.32 -49.66 -9.03
C ILE A 6 -3.42 -48.58 -9.02
N SER A 7 -4.67 -48.95 -8.74
CA SER A 7 -5.77 -47.97 -8.63
C SER A 7 -5.56 -46.98 -7.48
N TYR A 8 -5.07 -47.46 -6.33
CA TYR A 8 -4.75 -46.61 -5.19
C TYR A 8 -3.62 -45.61 -5.52
N LEU A 9 -2.52 -46.09 -6.10
CA LEU A 9 -1.40 -45.25 -6.52
C LEU A 9 -1.80 -44.23 -7.59
N ARG A 10 -2.66 -44.61 -8.55
CA ARG A 10 -3.17 -43.70 -9.57
C ARG A 10 -4.02 -42.58 -8.98
N ASN A 11 -4.85 -42.88 -7.99
CA ASN A 11 -5.64 -41.87 -7.28
C ASN A 11 -4.74 -40.94 -6.46
N LYS A 12 -3.71 -41.50 -5.80
CA LYS A 12 -2.71 -40.72 -5.04
C LYS A 12 -1.98 -39.71 -5.95
N LYS A 13 -1.49 -40.15 -7.11
CA LYS A 13 -0.84 -39.27 -8.10
C LYS A 13 -1.77 -38.15 -8.59
N ARG A 14 -3.04 -38.48 -8.90
CA ARG A 14 -4.04 -37.47 -9.30
C ARG A 14 -4.27 -36.43 -8.22
N HIS A 15 -4.39 -36.84 -6.95
CA HIS A 15 -4.55 -35.90 -5.84
C HIS A 15 -3.33 -34.98 -5.69
N LEU A 16 -2.10 -35.46 -5.93
CA LEU A 16 -0.88 -34.65 -5.83
C LEU A 16 -0.87 -33.56 -6.91
N ILE A 17 -1.23 -33.93 -8.14
CA ILE A 17 -1.31 -32.98 -9.26
C ILE A 17 -2.39 -31.92 -8.97
N VAL A 18 -3.59 -32.35 -8.57
CA VAL A 18 -4.67 -31.39 -8.26
C VAL A 18 -4.31 -30.50 -7.08
N ALA A 19 -3.67 -31.03 -6.04
CA ALA A 19 -3.19 -30.23 -4.91
C ALA A 19 -2.15 -29.19 -5.32
N THR A 20 -1.21 -29.57 -6.20
CA THR A 20 -0.20 -28.66 -6.76
C THR A 20 -0.84 -27.53 -7.55
N LEU A 21 -1.75 -27.88 -8.47
CA LEU A 21 -2.46 -26.89 -9.29
C LEU A 21 -3.31 -25.96 -8.44
N MET A 22 -3.98 -26.49 -7.42
CA MET A 22 -4.77 -25.69 -6.49
C MET A 22 -3.90 -24.73 -5.68
N ALA A 23 -2.73 -25.17 -5.21
CA ALA A 23 -1.80 -24.31 -4.47
C ALA A 23 -1.29 -23.16 -5.33
N ILE A 24 -0.87 -23.45 -6.56
CA ILE A 24 -0.46 -22.43 -7.54
C ILE A 24 -1.61 -21.47 -7.80
N PHE A 25 -2.82 -21.99 -8.06
CA PHE A 25 -4.00 -21.16 -8.30
C PHE A 25 -4.32 -20.24 -7.12
N ALA A 26 -4.28 -20.76 -5.89
CA ALA A 26 -4.52 -19.96 -4.68
C ALA A 26 -3.45 -18.87 -4.48
N ILE A 27 -2.17 -19.16 -4.76
CA ILE A 27 -1.12 -18.13 -4.75
C ILE A 27 -1.37 -17.07 -5.81
N THR A 28 -1.72 -17.47 -7.04
CA THR A 28 -1.99 -16.50 -8.12
C THR A 28 -3.17 -15.61 -7.79
N VAL A 29 -4.26 -16.18 -7.27
CA VAL A 29 -5.42 -15.40 -6.80
C VAL A 29 -5.01 -14.48 -5.65
N GLY A 30 -4.28 -14.99 -4.67
CA GLY A 30 -3.75 -14.20 -3.55
C GLY A 30 -2.90 -13.03 -4.03
N TYR A 31 -1.97 -13.27 -4.95
CA TYR A 31 -1.14 -12.24 -5.56
C TYR A 31 -1.99 -11.16 -6.23
N TRP A 32 -3.01 -11.53 -7.01
CA TRP A 32 -3.89 -10.55 -7.63
C TRP A 32 -4.68 -9.72 -6.62
N THR A 33 -5.17 -10.35 -5.55
CA THR A 33 -5.90 -9.64 -4.48
C THR A 33 -4.99 -8.69 -3.69
N MET A 34 -3.73 -9.07 -3.46
CA MET A 34 -2.73 -8.20 -2.83
C MET A 34 -2.38 -6.98 -3.70
N ASN A 35 -2.55 -7.07 -5.02
CA ASN A 35 -2.31 -5.99 -5.98
C ASN A 35 -3.53 -5.10 -6.23
N TRP A 36 -4.68 -5.40 -5.61
CA TRP A 36 -5.80 -4.45 -5.60
C TRP A 36 -5.48 -3.28 -4.67
N SER A 37 -5.73 -2.07 -5.16
CA SER A 37 -5.61 -0.82 -4.40
C SER A 37 -6.72 -0.66 -3.38
N VAL A 38 -7.86 -1.32 -3.60
CA VAL A 38 -9.02 -1.31 -2.70
C VAL A 38 -8.87 -2.42 -1.67
N THR A 39 -9.10 -2.09 -0.40
CA THR A 39 -9.18 -3.07 0.68
C THR A 39 -10.49 -3.82 0.69
N LEU A 40 -10.39 -5.11 1.01
CA LEU A 40 -11.56 -5.91 1.38
C LEU A 40 -11.75 -5.77 2.89
N SER A 41 -12.99 -5.59 3.34
CA SER A 41 -13.30 -5.27 4.76
C SER A 41 -12.64 -6.18 5.80
N SER A 42 -12.46 -7.47 5.46
CA SER A 42 -11.74 -8.41 6.32
C SER A 42 -10.25 -8.11 6.46
N GLU A 43 -9.60 -7.53 5.43
CA GLU A 43 -8.18 -7.19 5.47
C GLU A 43 -7.88 -6.16 6.56
N LYS A 44 -8.70 -5.10 6.67
CA LYS A 44 -8.54 -4.05 7.69
C LYS A 44 -8.58 -4.62 9.11
N ALA A 45 -9.64 -5.35 9.45
CA ALA A 45 -9.80 -5.91 10.80
C ALA A 45 -8.67 -6.89 11.13
N ASN A 46 -8.24 -7.70 10.15
CA ASN A 46 -7.10 -8.59 10.33
C ASN A 46 -5.80 -7.80 10.56
N LEU A 47 -5.56 -6.74 9.80
CA LEU A 47 -4.37 -5.90 9.94
C LEU A 47 -4.29 -5.20 11.29
N GLN A 48 -5.38 -4.60 11.76
CA GLN A 48 -5.44 -3.98 13.08
C GLN A 48 -5.05 -4.98 14.18
N LEU A 49 -5.59 -6.19 14.11
CA LEU A 49 -5.28 -7.24 15.07
C LEU A 49 -3.83 -7.75 14.93
N LEU A 50 -3.31 -7.86 13.71
CA LEU A 50 -1.93 -8.27 13.45
C LEU A 50 -0.92 -7.24 13.94
N GLU A 51 -1.14 -5.96 13.69
CA GLU A 51 -0.33 -4.86 14.24
C GLU A 51 -0.38 -4.85 15.77
N TYR A 52 -1.57 -4.99 16.36
CA TYR A 52 -1.71 -5.10 17.81
C TYR A 52 -0.89 -6.27 18.38
N ILE A 53 -1.01 -7.47 17.79
CA ILE A 53 -0.24 -8.65 18.22
C ILE A 53 1.26 -8.39 18.07
N ARG A 54 1.71 -7.81 16.96
CA ARG A 54 3.11 -7.49 16.73
C ARG A 54 3.64 -6.49 17.76
N GLN A 55 2.88 -5.45 18.08
CA GLN A 55 3.24 -4.48 19.11
C GLN A 55 3.33 -5.13 20.50
N GLN A 56 2.45 -6.08 20.83
CA GLN A 56 2.52 -6.82 22.09
C GLN A 56 3.74 -7.74 22.18
N ILE A 57 4.17 -8.34 21.05
CA ILE A 57 5.29 -9.28 21.02
C ILE A 57 6.64 -8.57 20.96
N PHE A 58 6.77 -7.56 20.10
CA PHE A 58 8.04 -6.89 19.81
C PHE A 58 8.17 -5.50 20.46
N GLY A 59 7.12 -5.00 21.10
CA GLY A 59 7.02 -3.62 21.55
C GLY A 59 6.60 -2.68 20.41
N ALA A 60 6.28 -1.44 20.76
CA ALA A 60 6.21 -0.36 19.78
C ALA A 60 7.65 -0.08 19.32
N ASN A 61 7.93 -0.31 18.03
CA ASN A 61 9.17 0.18 17.44
C ASN A 61 9.10 1.71 17.45
N ILE A 62 9.77 2.34 18.42
CA ILE A 62 10.09 3.76 18.35
C ILE A 62 11.19 3.85 17.29
N SER A 63 10.82 4.05 16.03
CA SER A 63 11.80 4.33 15.01
C SER A 63 12.42 5.69 15.29
N HIS A 64 13.75 5.80 15.24
CA HIS A 64 14.51 7.05 15.21
C HIS A 64 14.28 7.84 13.91
N ALA A 65 13.11 7.68 13.27
CA ALA A 65 12.80 8.31 11.99
C ALA A 65 12.80 9.84 12.12
N SER A 66 12.56 10.38 13.32
CA SER A 66 12.71 11.81 13.66
C SER A 66 14.05 12.39 13.20
N ASP A 67 15.15 11.65 13.34
CA ASP A 67 16.49 12.16 13.02
C ASP A 67 16.71 12.27 11.51
N SER A 68 15.94 11.52 10.72
CA SER A 68 16.05 11.46 9.27
C SER A 68 15.09 12.39 8.53
N ILE A 69 14.16 13.03 9.24
CA ILE A 69 13.12 13.89 8.66
C ILE A 69 13.14 15.29 9.26
N LEU A 70 12.74 16.27 8.46
CA LEU A 70 12.41 17.62 8.89
C LEU A 70 10.98 17.90 8.44
N MET A 71 10.07 18.03 9.40
CA MET A 71 8.67 18.35 9.11
C MET A 71 8.46 19.85 9.19
N VAL A 72 7.95 20.43 8.11
CA VAL A 72 7.62 21.85 8.00
C VAL A 72 6.12 21.96 7.79
N ASP A 73 5.43 22.43 8.81
CA ASP A 73 3.98 22.58 8.83
C ASP A 73 3.57 23.93 8.24
N VAL A 74 2.67 23.89 7.26
CA VAL A 74 2.12 25.08 6.61
C VAL A 74 0.71 25.43 7.08
N HIS A 75 0.19 24.77 8.12
CA HIS A 75 -1.18 24.95 8.61
C HIS A 75 -1.50 26.41 8.94
N TYR A 76 -0.63 27.11 9.68
CA TYR A 76 -0.85 28.51 10.09
C TYR A 76 -0.35 29.55 9.07
N ASP A 77 0.34 29.12 8.02
CA ASP A 77 0.93 30.00 7.01
C ASP A 77 0.06 30.05 5.76
N LYS A 78 -1.20 30.51 5.92
CA LYS A 78 -2.17 30.66 4.84
C LYS A 78 -2.44 32.11 4.50
N VAL A 79 -2.66 32.38 3.22
CA VAL A 79 -3.13 33.65 2.68
C VAL A 79 -4.40 33.42 1.86
N MET A 80 -5.32 34.38 1.90
CA MET A 80 -6.53 34.33 1.07
C MET A 80 -6.19 34.80 -0.34
N VAL A 81 -6.56 34.00 -1.34
CA VAL A 81 -6.39 34.35 -2.75
C VAL A 81 -7.70 34.16 -3.53
N PRO A 82 -7.93 34.97 -4.59
CA PRO A 82 -9.06 34.76 -5.48
C PRO A 82 -8.96 33.42 -6.20
N GLU A 83 -10.04 32.64 -6.15
CA GLU A 83 -10.22 31.43 -6.95
C GLU A 83 -10.93 31.76 -8.25
N HIS A 84 -10.37 31.29 -9.37
CA HIS A 84 -10.88 31.53 -10.70
C HIS A 84 -11.32 30.23 -11.37
N LYS A 85 -12.40 30.31 -12.14
CA LYS A 85 -12.81 29.25 -13.06
C LYS A 85 -12.74 29.75 -14.49
N LYS A 86 -12.15 28.95 -15.37
CA LYS A 86 -12.21 29.19 -16.82
C LYS A 86 -13.61 28.87 -17.33
N SER A 87 -14.28 29.87 -17.88
CA SER A 87 -15.52 29.76 -18.62
C SER A 87 -15.29 29.09 -19.99
N ALA A 88 -16.37 28.63 -20.62
CA ALA A 88 -16.31 27.98 -21.93
C ALA A 88 -15.78 28.89 -23.06
N ASP A 89 -15.86 30.20 -22.88
CA ASP A 89 -15.34 31.25 -23.76
C ASP A 89 -13.89 31.67 -23.43
N GLY A 90 -13.27 31.05 -22.43
CA GLY A 90 -11.90 31.35 -21.99
C GLY A 90 -11.79 32.51 -21.00
N THR A 91 -12.89 33.15 -20.60
CA THR A 91 -12.87 34.18 -19.55
C THR A 91 -12.63 33.56 -18.17
N GLN A 92 -11.89 34.26 -17.30
CA GLN A 92 -11.73 33.88 -15.91
C GLN A 92 -12.83 34.52 -15.07
N LEU A 93 -13.64 33.68 -14.43
CA LEU A 93 -14.66 34.11 -13.48
C LEU A 93 -14.14 33.91 -12.06
N GLU A 94 -14.08 34.97 -11.25
CA GLU A 94 -13.77 34.88 -9.82
C GLU A 94 -14.95 34.22 -9.08
N LEU A 95 -14.69 33.13 -8.38
CA LEU A 95 -15.68 32.37 -7.62
C LEU A 95 -15.75 32.78 -6.14
N GLY A 96 -14.68 33.37 -5.63
CA GLY A 96 -14.53 33.74 -4.22
C GLY A 96 -13.08 33.74 -3.79
N GLN A 97 -12.85 33.77 -2.48
CA GLN A 97 -11.52 33.73 -1.88
C GLN A 97 -11.32 32.38 -1.20
N VAL A 98 -10.16 31.76 -1.40
CA VAL A 98 -9.80 30.49 -0.78
C VAL A 98 -8.46 30.62 -0.03
N PRO A 99 -8.30 29.95 1.12
CA PRO A 99 -7.02 29.92 1.81
C PRO A 99 -6.04 29.03 1.03
N VAL A 100 -4.86 29.55 0.73
CA VAL A 100 -3.73 28.80 0.18
C VAL A 100 -2.49 29.03 1.02
N THR A 101 -1.52 28.12 0.97
CA THR A 101 -0.21 28.33 1.60
C THR A 101 0.43 29.63 1.11
N ASP A 102 1.02 30.41 2.01
CA ASP A 102 1.78 31.61 1.69
C ASP A 102 2.95 31.28 0.75
N ARG A 103 2.79 31.70 -0.51
CA ARG A 103 3.71 31.38 -1.61
C ARG A 103 5.02 32.14 -1.52
N ASP A 104 5.06 33.31 -0.87
CA ASP A 104 6.29 34.05 -0.63
C ASP A 104 7.14 33.38 0.45
N LYS A 105 6.51 33.00 1.57
CA LYS A 105 7.19 32.21 2.62
C LYS A 105 7.72 30.90 2.07
N LEU A 106 6.91 30.18 1.28
CA LEU A 106 7.34 28.94 0.65
C LEU A 106 8.52 29.17 -0.31
N LEU A 107 8.49 30.22 -1.13
CA LEU A 107 9.60 30.59 -2.01
C LEU A 107 10.88 30.86 -1.22
N ARG A 108 10.79 31.61 -0.11
CA ARG A 108 11.94 31.92 0.76
C ARG A 108 12.57 30.65 1.31
N LEU A 109 11.76 29.73 1.85
CA LEU A 109 12.26 28.44 2.35
C LEU A 109 12.93 27.63 1.23
N LEU A 110 12.25 27.47 0.09
CA LEU A 110 12.78 26.66 -1.01
C LEU A 110 14.09 27.23 -1.58
N LYS A 111 14.24 28.55 -1.64
CA LYS A 111 15.53 29.20 -2.00
C LYS A 111 16.63 28.85 -1.01
N GLN A 112 16.35 28.87 0.29
CA GLN A 112 17.35 28.48 1.31
C GLN A 112 17.77 27.01 1.17
N LEU A 113 16.80 26.12 0.94
CA LEU A 113 17.10 24.72 0.66
C LEU A 113 17.92 24.56 -0.63
N GLN A 114 17.57 25.30 -1.69
CA GLN A 114 18.29 25.29 -2.97
C GLN A 114 19.72 25.82 -2.84
N LEU A 115 19.99 26.74 -1.91
CA LEU A 115 21.34 27.23 -1.61
C LEU A 115 22.17 26.17 -0.87
N LYS A 116 21.64 25.58 0.21
CA LYS A 116 22.37 24.59 1.02
C LYS A 116 22.60 23.27 0.29
N LYS A 117 21.64 22.80 -0.52
CA LYS A 117 21.68 21.54 -1.32
C LYS A 117 22.05 20.25 -0.57
N ASP A 118 22.08 20.28 0.75
CA ASP A 118 22.52 19.15 1.59
C ASP A 118 21.37 18.28 2.11
N TYR A 119 20.14 18.54 1.67
CA TYR A 119 18.98 17.71 1.97
C TYR A 119 18.93 16.45 1.09
N ARG A 120 18.34 15.36 1.60
CA ARG A 120 18.12 14.12 0.82
C ARG A 120 17.07 14.32 -0.26
N TYR A 121 15.89 14.80 0.13
CA TYR A 121 14.77 15.00 -0.80
C TYR A 121 13.70 15.92 -0.16
N VAL A 122 12.96 16.67 -0.98
CA VAL A 122 11.82 17.49 -0.53
C VAL A 122 10.51 16.88 -1.03
N ILE A 123 9.61 16.59 -0.09
CA ILE A 123 8.20 16.30 -0.35
C ILE A 123 7.45 17.61 -0.17
N LEU A 124 6.87 18.11 -1.25
CA LEU A 124 6.07 19.32 -1.23
C LEU A 124 4.60 18.96 -1.43
N ASP A 125 3.90 18.80 -0.32
CA ASP A 125 2.49 18.41 -0.25
C ASP A 125 1.61 19.64 0.03
N VAL A 126 1.63 20.55 -0.94
CA VAL A 126 0.82 21.78 -0.93
C VAL A 126 0.11 21.92 -2.27
N ARG A 127 -1.10 22.48 -2.24
CA ARG A 127 -1.92 22.64 -3.45
C ARG A 127 -1.47 23.83 -4.28
N LEU A 128 -0.98 23.57 -5.50
CA LEU A 128 -0.56 24.58 -6.46
C LEU A 128 -1.41 24.46 -7.74
N GLU A 129 -2.66 24.89 -7.65
CA GLU A 129 -3.66 24.74 -8.73
C GLU A 129 -3.75 25.97 -9.65
N GLU A 130 -4.10 25.76 -10.92
CA GLU A 130 -4.28 26.85 -11.90
C GLU A 130 -5.37 27.85 -11.48
N SER A 131 -6.44 27.37 -10.84
CA SER A 131 -7.56 28.21 -10.37
C SER A 131 -7.12 29.29 -9.37
N THR A 132 -6.06 29.04 -8.61
CA THR A 132 -5.58 29.95 -7.57
C THR A 132 -4.25 30.59 -7.94
N SER A 133 -3.70 30.33 -9.13
CA SER A 133 -2.39 30.85 -9.55
C SER A 133 -2.44 32.37 -9.73
N GLN A 134 -1.41 33.05 -9.23
CA GLN A 134 -1.19 34.48 -9.41
C GLN A 134 0.04 34.73 -10.28
N SER A 135 0.20 35.95 -10.78
CA SER A 135 1.30 36.30 -11.69
C SER A 135 2.66 36.35 -10.97
N GLU A 136 2.60 36.68 -9.68
CA GLU A 136 3.70 36.85 -8.73
C GLU A 136 4.38 35.51 -8.41
N ASP A 137 3.69 34.38 -8.63
CA ASP A 137 4.18 33.04 -8.30
C ASP A 137 5.25 32.51 -9.26
N SER A 138 5.52 33.22 -10.35
CA SER A 138 6.49 32.81 -11.37
C SER A 138 7.87 32.44 -10.79
N ALA A 139 8.33 33.17 -9.76
CA ALA A 139 9.58 32.87 -9.07
C ALA A 139 9.53 31.56 -8.26
N LEU A 140 8.38 31.25 -7.65
CA LEU A 140 8.15 29.98 -6.96
C LEU A 140 8.17 28.81 -7.94
N TRP A 141 7.48 28.95 -9.08
CA TRP A 141 7.45 27.91 -10.11
C TRP A 141 8.83 27.60 -10.65
N GLN A 142 9.62 28.64 -10.92
CA GLN A 142 10.99 28.50 -11.40
C GLN A 142 11.84 27.77 -10.36
N THR A 143 11.79 28.21 -9.09
CA THR A 143 12.55 27.58 -8.00
C THR A 143 12.22 26.10 -7.86
N ILE A 144 10.93 25.72 -7.84
CA ILE A 144 10.49 24.32 -7.78
C ILE A 144 11.04 23.51 -8.97
N SER A 145 10.97 24.07 -10.18
CA SER A 145 11.40 23.38 -11.40
C SER A 145 12.91 23.08 -11.42
N GLU A 146 13.71 23.94 -10.80
CA GLU A 146 15.17 23.85 -10.76
C GLU A 146 15.69 22.96 -9.62
N MET A 147 14.88 22.69 -8.59
CA MET A 147 15.27 21.85 -7.47
C MET A 147 15.35 20.36 -7.91
N PRO A 148 16.53 19.72 -7.90
CA PRO A 148 16.70 18.40 -8.49
C PRO A 148 15.98 17.28 -7.73
N ARG A 149 15.90 17.37 -6.39
CA ARG A 149 15.38 16.33 -5.49
C ARG A 149 14.11 16.81 -4.79
N LEU A 150 13.07 17.10 -5.56
CA LEU A 150 11.79 17.61 -5.06
C LEU A 150 10.64 16.99 -5.85
N VAL A 151 9.63 16.52 -5.13
CA VAL A 151 8.36 16.06 -5.69
C VAL A 151 7.22 16.94 -5.17
N LEU A 152 6.34 17.34 -6.08
CA LEU A 152 5.18 18.17 -5.81
C LEU A 152 3.89 17.33 -5.89
N ALA A 153 3.02 17.48 -4.91
CA ALA A 153 1.70 16.90 -4.92
C ALA A 153 0.86 17.45 -6.09
N ASN A 154 0.23 16.54 -6.82
CA ASN A 154 -0.79 16.87 -7.80
C ASN A 154 -2.03 15.99 -7.57
N PRO A 155 -3.11 16.57 -7.04
CA PRO A 155 -4.38 15.87 -6.94
C PRO A 155 -4.86 15.40 -8.32
N VAL A 156 -5.45 14.20 -8.39
CA VAL A 156 -5.97 13.69 -9.66
C VAL A 156 -7.20 14.50 -10.05
N GLY A 157 -7.23 14.97 -11.30
CA GLY A 157 -8.34 15.77 -11.82
C GLY A 157 -8.17 17.28 -11.64
N THR A 158 -7.10 17.74 -11.00
CA THR A 158 -6.76 19.17 -10.92
C THR A 158 -5.74 19.56 -12.00
N GLN A 159 -5.80 20.82 -12.44
CA GLN A 159 -4.78 21.40 -13.31
C GLN A 159 -3.74 22.12 -12.45
N ILE A 160 -2.47 21.79 -12.65
CA ILE A 160 -1.37 22.42 -11.93
C ILE A 160 -1.21 23.88 -12.40
N ALA A 161 -0.76 24.75 -11.48
CA ALA A 161 -0.64 26.18 -11.70
C ALA A 161 0.20 26.60 -12.91
N SER A 162 1.23 25.82 -13.26
CA SER A 162 2.10 26.13 -14.39
C SER A 162 2.61 24.86 -15.07
N PRO A 163 2.67 24.81 -16.43
CA PRO A 163 3.22 23.67 -17.15
C PRO A 163 4.67 23.33 -16.80
N ILE A 164 5.46 24.30 -16.31
CA ILE A 164 6.85 24.06 -15.89
C ILE A 164 6.93 23.08 -14.71
N LEU A 165 5.88 23.02 -13.90
CA LEU A 165 5.77 22.14 -12.73
C LEU A 165 5.47 20.69 -13.10
N ASN A 166 4.98 20.40 -14.31
CA ASN A 166 4.59 19.05 -14.72
C ASN A 166 5.71 18.01 -14.59
N LYS A 167 6.97 18.44 -14.64
CA LYS A 167 8.13 17.55 -14.47
C LYS A 167 8.42 17.19 -13.00
N LYS A 168 7.81 17.90 -12.06
CA LYS A 168 7.97 17.73 -10.61
C LYS A 168 6.73 17.15 -9.95
N THR A 169 5.60 17.11 -10.65
CA THR A 169 4.36 16.63 -10.09
C THR A 169 4.26 15.11 -10.07
N ALA A 170 3.63 14.58 -9.04
CA ALA A 170 3.24 13.18 -8.94
C ALA A 170 1.88 13.06 -8.26
N ALA A 171 1.21 11.92 -8.44
CA ALA A 171 -0.12 11.72 -7.86
C ALA A 171 -0.04 11.69 -6.33
N ALA A 172 -0.81 12.59 -5.70
CA ALA A 172 -0.96 12.68 -4.24
C ALA A 172 -2.27 12.04 -3.76
N GLN A 173 -2.82 11.09 -4.54
CA GLN A 173 -4.08 10.45 -4.23
C GLN A 173 -3.86 9.02 -3.75
N TYR A 174 -4.61 8.66 -2.72
CA TYR A 174 -4.86 7.28 -2.34
C TYR A 174 -6.36 6.98 -2.44
N GLN A 175 -6.69 5.70 -2.62
CA GLN A 175 -8.07 5.26 -2.78
C GLN A 175 -8.60 4.76 -1.44
N THR A 176 -9.75 5.29 -1.03
CA THR A 176 -10.60 4.67 -0.01
C THR A 176 -11.63 3.78 -0.72
N ALA A 177 -12.02 2.66 -0.10
CA ALA A 177 -13.04 1.80 -0.69
C ALA A 177 -14.41 2.51 -0.65
N LEU A 178 -15.32 2.18 -1.58
CA LEU A 178 -16.70 2.73 -1.56
C LEU A 178 -17.44 2.53 -0.22
N TRP A 179 -17.01 1.55 0.58
CA TRP A 179 -17.63 1.15 1.84
C TRP A 179 -16.73 1.39 3.06
N GLU A 180 -15.54 1.97 2.86
CA GLU A 180 -14.58 2.25 3.93
C GLU A 180 -14.12 3.70 3.83
N THR A 181 -14.26 4.45 4.91
CA THR A 181 -13.73 5.81 5.02
C THR A 181 -12.23 5.84 5.23
N ASP A 182 -11.66 4.74 5.73
CA ASP A 182 -10.31 4.73 6.26
C ASP A 182 -9.31 4.24 5.21
N PHE A 183 -8.16 4.88 5.19
CA PHE A 183 -7.03 4.51 4.35
C PHE A 183 -6.28 3.30 4.92
N VAL A 184 -5.97 2.33 4.04
CA VAL A 184 -5.27 1.08 4.42
C VAL A 184 -4.15 0.70 3.44
N LYS A 185 -4.37 0.85 2.12
CA LYS A 185 -3.39 0.49 1.08
C LYS A 185 -2.94 1.70 0.29
N TYR A 186 -1.63 1.94 0.22
CA TYR A 186 -1.04 2.97 -0.62
C TYR A 186 -0.83 2.44 -2.05
N PRO A 187 -1.51 2.97 -3.08
CA PRO A 187 -1.28 2.58 -4.46
C PRO A 187 -0.05 3.29 -5.04
N PHE A 188 0.79 2.57 -5.79
CA PHE A 188 1.95 3.19 -6.45
C PHE A 188 1.62 3.97 -7.72
N TYR A 189 0.42 3.79 -8.23
CA TYR A 189 -0.09 4.45 -9.44
C TYR A 189 -1.54 4.89 -9.25
N ALA A 190 -1.82 6.14 -9.59
CA ALA A 190 -3.16 6.61 -9.90
C ALA A 190 -3.34 6.53 -11.42
N ASP A 191 -4.06 5.50 -11.88
CA ASP A 191 -4.14 5.11 -13.29
C ASP A 191 -2.76 4.87 -13.93
N THR A 192 -2.24 5.84 -14.68
CA THR A 192 -0.92 5.81 -15.34
C THR A 192 0.10 6.73 -14.67
N ILE A 193 -0.34 7.59 -13.75
CA ILE A 193 0.50 8.58 -13.09
C ILE A 193 1.13 7.94 -11.86
N PRO A 194 2.47 7.97 -11.71
CA PRO A 194 3.12 7.46 -10.52
C PRO A 194 2.73 8.29 -9.29
N SER A 195 2.56 7.60 -8.16
CA SER A 195 2.41 8.24 -6.85
C SER A 195 3.68 9.01 -6.46
N MET A 196 3.55 9.98 -5.57
CA MET A 196 4.70 10.71 -5.01
C MET A 196 5.75 9.77 -4.43
N ALA A 197 5.34 8.77 -3.64
CA ALA A 197 6.26 7.80 -3.05
C ALA A 197 7.04 7.00 -4.10
N LEU A 198 6.38 6.56 -5.18
CA LEU A 198 7.05 5.84 -6.26
C LEU A 198 8.01 6.76 -7.03
N THR A 199 7.62 8.00 -7.30
CA THR A 199 8.49 8.99 -7.96
C THR A 199 9.76 9.23 -7.16
N MET A 200 9.64 9.47 -5.85
CA MET A 200 10.79 9.60 -4.97
C MET A 200 11.70 8.36 -4.98
N TYR A 201 11.10 7.17 -4.89
CA TYR A 201 11.84 5.91 -4.92
C TYR A 201 12.65 5.77 -6.21
N ARG A 202 12.04 6.08 -7.36
CA ARG A 202 12.72 6.08 -8.67
C ARG A 202 13.88 7.06 -8.73
N GLU A 203 13.67 8.30 -8.31
CA GLU A 203 14.69 9.34 -8.37
C GLU A 203 15.89 9.03 -7.46
N ILE A 204 15.63 8.47 -6.28
CA ILE A 204 16.68 8.20 -5.29
C ILE A 204 17.45 6.90 -5.60
N THR A 205 16.76 5.86 -6.04
CA THR A 205 17.36 4.52 -6.17
C THR A 205 17.65 4.12 -7.61
N GLY A 206 17.02 4.77 -8.59
CA GLY A 206 17.01 4.35 -10.00
C GLY A 206 16.13 3.12 -10.28
N HIS A 207 15.49 2.55 -9.26
CA HIS A 207 14.57 1.41 -9.39
C HIS A 207 13.16 1.86 -9.78
N ASP A 208 12.41 0.96 -10.42
CA ASP A 208 11.02 1.23 -10.81
C ASP A 208 10.16 -0.04 -10.67
N ILE A 209 8.90 0.15 -10.29
CA ILE A 209 7.88 -0.89 -10.19
C ILE A 209 7.06 -0.89 -11.47
N GLN A 210 7.40 -1.79 -12.40
CA GLN A 210 6.75 -1.83 -13.72
C GLN A 210 5.89 -3.08 -13.89
N ARG A 211 4.84 -2.95 -14.69
CA ARG A 211 4.00 -4.07 -15.08
C ARG A 211 4.65 -4.86 -16.22
N GLN A 212 4.96 -6.12 -15.98
CA GLN A 212 5.40 -7.09 -16.99
C GLN A 212 4.32 -8.16 -17.16
N GLY A 213 3.41 -7.95 -18.11
CA GLY A 213 2.25 -8.82 -18.31
C GLY A 213 1.27 -8.78 -17.13
N PRO A 214 0.94 -9.92 -16.48
CA PRO A 214 0.07 -9.95 -15.31
C PRO A 214 0.80 -9.67 -13.99
N LEU A 215 2.13 -9.47 -14.03
CA LEU A 215 2.98 -9.30 -12.84
C LEU A 215 3.50 -7.88 -12.75
N TRP A 216 3.73 -7.44 -11.51
CA TRP A 216 4.47 -6.24 -11.17
C TRP A 216 5.87 -6.64 -10.73
N MET A 217 6.87 -5.92 -11.23
CA MET A 217 8.27 -6.22 -11.05
C MET A 217 9.02 -4.97 -10.61
N ASP A 218 9.91 -5.10 -9.62
CA ASP A 218 10.99 -4.16 -9.37
C ASP A 218 12.31 -4.77 -9.87
N GLY A 219 12.75 -4.33 -11.04
CA GLY A 219 13.81 -4.98 -11.80
C GLY A 219 13.44 -6.44 -12.11
N TYR A 220 14.13 -7.40 -11.48
CA TYR A 220 13.88 -8.84 -11.62
C TYR A 220 13.11 -9.45 -10.45
N GLN A 221 12.69 -8.65 -9.48
CA GLN A 221 12.01 -9.13 -8.29
C GLN A 221 10.50 -8.95 -8.43
N LEU A 222 9.72 -9.98 -8.09
CA LEU A 222 8.27 -9.89 -8.06
C LEU A 222 7.86 -8.88 -6.98
N SER A 223 7.00 -7.94 -7.34
CA SER A 223 6.56 -6.88 -6.45
C SER A 223 5.04 -6.70 -6.48
N ARG A 224 4.58 -5.82 -5.60
CA ARG A 224 3.20 -5.36 -5.50
C ARG A 224 3.02 -4.00 -6.16
N ARG A 225 1.80 -3.74 -6.64
CA ARG A 225 1.30 -2.44 -7.11
C ARG A 225 0.90 -1.50 -5.96
N SER A 226 0.57 -2.07 -4.82
CA SER A 226 0.16 -1.34 -3.62
C SER A 226 0.78 -2.00 -2.39
N ILE A 227 0.97 -1.22 -1.34
CA ILE A 227 1.48 -1.72 -0.06
C ILE A 227 0.54 -1.35 1.07
N LEU A 228 0.57 -2.19 2.09
CA LEU A 228 0.00 -1.90 3.39
C LEU A 228 1.03 -1.08 4.15
N LEU A 229 0.63 0.08 4.63
CA LEU A 229 1.53 0.91 5.42
C LEU A 229 1.58 0.34 6.84
N THR A 230 2.77 -0.12 7.23
CA THR A 230 3.07 -0.39 8.63
C THR A 230 3.65 0.89 9.22
N TRP A 231 3.18 1.29 10.40
CA TRP A 231 3.53 2.58 10.97
C TRP A 231 4.76 2.45 11.86
N ASP A 232 5.83 3.11 11.45
CA ASP A 232 7.09 3.13 12.20
C ASP A 232 7.26 4.44 12.99
N PHE A 233 6.29 5.37 12.99
CA PHE A 233 6.41 6.68 13.66
C PHE A 233 5.54 6.74 14.93
N SER A 234 6.16 6.86 16.10
CA SER A 234 5.44 6.95 17.37
C SER A 234 5.05 8.37 17.76
N ASP A 235 5.76 9.37 17.24
CA ASP A 235 5.51 10.79 17.55
C ASP A 235 5.86 11.66 16.34
N TYR A 236 4.88 12.44 15.86
CA TYR A 236 5.08 13.44 14.79
C TYR A 236 4.84 14.86 15.29
N ARG A 237 4.86 15.08 16.61
CA ARG A 237 4.71 16.41 17.22
C ARG A 237 5.92 17.31 16.98
N GLU A 238 7.10 16.76 16.74
CA GLU A 238 8.32 17.51 16.44
C GLU A 238 8.30 18.02 14.98
N ARG A 239 7.61 19.13 14.76
CA ARG A 239 7.56 19.84 13.47
C ARG A 239 7.76 21.33 13.68
N PHE A 240 8.24 22.00 12.64
CA PHE A 240 8.44 23.44 12.62
C PHE A 240 7.33 24.10 11.82
N TYR A 241 6.71 25.15 12.33
CA TYR A 241 5.83 25.97 11.51
C TYR A 241 6.68 26.75 10.49
N LEU A 242 6.18 26.89 9.25
CA LEU A 242 6.91 27.55 8.18
C LEU A 242 7.30 29.00 8.56
N GLY A 243 6.39 29.74 9.22
CA GLY A 243 6.66 31.07 9.75
C GLY A 243 7.84 31.10 10.72
N ASP A 244 7.74 30.33 11.82
CA ASP A 244 8.76 30.25 12.87
C ASP A 244 10.14 29.86 12.29
N LEU A 245 10.14 28.88 11.39
CA LEU A 245 11.35 28.41 10.74
C LEU A 245 12.05 29.49 9.91
N LEU A 246 11.27 30.39 9.28
CA LEU A 246 11.80 31.51 8.50
C LEU A 246 12.26 32.69 9.37
N GLU A 247 11.67 32.88 10.54
CA GLU A 247 12.12 33.87 11.53
C GLU A 247 13.48 33.47 12.10
N GLU A 248 13.65 32.20 12.50
CA GLU A 248 14.94 31.67 12.95
C GLU A 248 16.04 31.81 11.87
N LEU A 249 15.70 31.59 10.60
CA LEU A 249 16.61 31.78 9.46
C LEU A 249 16.99 33.24 9.22
N GLY A 250 16.18 34.20 9.67
CA GLY A 250 16.43 35.63 9.49
C GLY A 250 17.32 36.24 10.58
N GLU A 251 17.37 35.62 11.77
CA GLU A 251 18.01 36.17 12.96
C GLU A 251 19.29 35.41 13.40
N GLY A 252 19.50 34.17 12.96
CA GLY A 252 20.62 33.31 13.39
C GLY A 252 21.80 33.21 12.40
N ASP A 253 22.97 32.83 12.92
CA ASP A 253 24.10 32.34 12.13
C ASP A 253 23.70 31.06 11.38
N GLU A 254 24.09 30.91 10.11
CA GLU A 254 23.66 29.80 9.23
C GLU A 254 23.93 28.38 9.77
N GLU A 255 24.85 28.26 10.75
CA GLU A 255 25.29 27.02 11.41
C GLU A 255 24.34 26.52 12.52
N ASP A 256 23.57 27.38 13.19
CA ASP A 256 22.76 27.01 14.37
C ASP A 256 21.25 26.94 14.07
N TRP A 257 20.93 26.58 12.83
CA TRP A 257 19.54 26.44 12.39
C TRP A 257 18.92 25.18 13.02
N ALA A 258 17.94 25.34 13.91
CA ALA A 258 17.21 24.23 14.54
C ALA A 258 16.58 23.28 13.50
N GLY A 259 16.25 23.83 12.32
CA GLY A 259 15.77 23.09 11.15
C GLY A 259 16.85 22.54 10.20
N ASN A 260 18.10 22.33 10.64
CA ASN A 260 19.20 21.86 9.78
C ASN A 260 18.75 20.76 8.78
N PRO A 261 18.82 21.00 7.45
CA PRO A 261 18.23 20.13 6.44
C PRO A 261 19.23 19.03 6.06
N SER A 262 20.48 19.13 6.54
CA SER A 262 21.60 18.30 6.16
C SER A 262 21.27 16.83 6.40
N GLY A 263 21.32 16.06 5.33
CA GLY A 263 21.05 14.63 5.37
C GLY A 263 19.61 14.25 5.72
N LYS A 264 18.64 15.19 5.72
CA LYS A 264 17.23 14.90 6.06
C LYS A 264 16.33 14.87 4.83
N TYR A 265 15.23 14.12 4.93
CA TYR A 265 14.06 14.28 4.06
C TYR A 265 13.23 15.44 4.60
N ILE A 266 12.82 16.37 3.75
CA ILE A 266 12.04 17.54 4.15
C ILE A 266 10.60 17.32 3.73
N LEU A 267 9.69 17.37 4.68
CA LEU A 267 8.26 17.11 4.50
C LEU A 267 7.54 18.43 4.71
N ILE A 268 7.08 19.06 3.63
CA ILE A 268 6.38 20.34 3.67
C ILE A 268 4.91 20.06 3.35
N GLY A 269 4.02 20.29 4.31
CA GLY A 269 2.61 19.97 4.17
C GLY A 269 1.75 20.48 5.31
N ASP A 270 0.44 20.27 5.23
CA ASP A 270 -0.50 20.68 6.25
C ASP A 270 -0.75 19.53 7.23
N PHE A 271 -0.17 19.60 8.43
CA PHE A 271 -0.21 18.49 9.38
C PHE A 271 -1.42 18.52 10.31
N GLU A 272 -2.34 19.46 10.11
CA GLU A 272 -3.52 19.68 10.97
C GLU A 272 -4.84 19.60 10.21
N ASP A 273 -4.92 20.20 9.00
CA ASP A 273 -6.14 20.17 8.20
C ASP A 273 -6.16 19.01 7.18
N ASP A 274 -4.99 18.55 6.70
CA ASP A 274 -4.88 17.41 5.77
C ASP A 274 -4.74 16.08 6.52
N ILE A 275 -5.69 15.84 7.42
CA ILE A 275 -5.76 14.64 8.25
C ILE A 275 -6.63 13.57 7.61
N HIS A 276 -6.16 12.34 7.67
CA HIS A 276 -6.83 11.21 7.04
C HIS A 276 -7.07 10.09 8.04
N PRO A 277 -8.29 9.54 8.09
CA PRO A 277 -8.57 8.39 8.93
C PRO A 277 -7.84 7.17 8.37
N THR A 278 -7.11 6.47 9.21
CA THR A 278 -6.46 5.21 8.89
C THR A 278 -6.89 4.14 9.89
N PHE A 279 -6.54 2.89 9.63
CA PHE A 279 -6.79 1.82 10.58
C PHE A 279 -6.02 1.95 11.91
N LEU A 280 -5.06 2.89 12.00
CA LEU A 280 -4.27 3.19 13.20
C LEU A 280 -4.67 4.51 13.88
N GLY A 281 -5.61 5.25 13.29
CA GLY A 281 -5.99 6.59 13.74
C GLY A 281 -5.85 7.64 12.64
N GLU A 282 -5.99 8.89 13.03
CA GLU A 282 -5.87 10.06 12.17
C GLU A 282 -4.40 10.36 11.87
N ILE A 283 -4.04 10.47 10.58
CA ILE A 283 -2.66 10.67 10.13
C ILE A 283 -2.61 11.75 9.05
N PRO A 284 -1.67 12.72 9.14
CA PRO A 284 -1.39 13.68 8.08
C PRO A 284 -1.07 13.05 6.71
N GLY A 285 -1.62 13.59 5.62
CA GLY A 285 -1.39 13.12 4.25
C GLY A 285 0.09 13.05 3.87
N THR A 286 0.86 14.08 4.23
CA THR A 286 2.30 14.14 3.97
C THR A 286 3.07 12.99 4.62
N LEU A 287 2.66 12.57 5.83
CA LEU A 287 3.26 11.43 6.52
C LEU A 287 2.88 10.10 5.88
N LEU A 288 1.67 9.96 5.33
CA LEU A 288 1.29 8.77 4.56
C LEU A 288 2.19 8.61 3.33
N ILE A 289 2.45 9.70 2.61
CA ILE A 289 3.35 9.71 1.44
C ILE A 289 4.76 9.30 1.86
N TYR A 290 5.29 9.91 2.93
CA TYR A 290 6.64 9.57 3.41
C TYR A 290 6.74 8.12 3.91
N ASN A 291 5.74 7.62 4.63
CA ASN A 291 5.75 6.23 5.09
C ASN A 291 5.68 5.24 3.92
N ALA A 292 4.89 5.54 2.88
CA ALA A 292 4.87 4.74 1.67
C ALA A 292 6.25 4.71 0.99
N PHE A 293 6.90 5.88 0.90
CA PHE A 293 8.27 5.98 0.37
C PHE A 293 9.29 5.21 1.22
N SER A 294 9.25 5.36 2.55
CA SER A 294 10.11 4.62 3.47
C SER A 294 9.91 3.10 3.32
N SER A 295 8.67 2.65 3.17
CA SER A 295 8.35 1.25 2.92
C SER A 295 8.93 0.73 1.60
N LEU A 296 8.97 1.55 0.55
CA LEU A 296 9.64 1.23 -0.71
C LEU A 296 11.16 1.11 -0.54
N LEU A 297 11.80 2.02 0.20
CA LEU A 297 13.25 1.94 0.49
C LEU A 297 13.62 0.64 1.22
N HIS A 298 12.76 0.19 2.14
CA HIS A 298 12.91 -1.08 2.86
C HIS A 298 12.49 -2.32 2.03
N LYS A 299 12.21 -2.14 0.73
CA LYS A 299 11.75 -3.18 -0.20
C LYS A 299 10.51 -3.94 0.27
N ARG A 300 9.65 -3.28 1.06
CA ARG A 300 8.39 -3.89 1.52
C ARG A 300 7.43 -4.16 0.37
N HIS A 301 7.58 -3.58 -0.82
CA HIS A 301 6.78 -3.95 -1.99
C HIS A 301 7.22 -5.27 -2.63
N VAL A 302 8.46 -5.72 -2.40
CA VAL A 302 9.02 -6.93 -3.00
C VAL A 302 8.51 -8.17 -2.27
N LEU A 303 7.96 -9.12 -3.01
CA LEU A 303 7.49 -10.39 -2.47
C LEU A 303 8.66 -11.35 -2.31
N SER A 304 8.92 -11.76 -1.07
CA SER A 304 9.97 -12.73 -0.79
C SER A 304 9.65 -14.11 -1.38
N LEU A 305 10.62 -14.72 -2.06
CA LEU A 305 10.48 -16.07 -2.59
C LEU A 305 10.25 -17.11 -1.48
N SER A 306 10.82 -16.89 -0.30
CA SER A 306 10.61 -17.78 0.85
C SER A 306 9.16 -17.70 1.37
N PHE A 307 8.56 -16.50 1.35
CA PHE A 307 7.14 -16.32 1.69
C PHE A 307 6.24 -17.06 0.70
N LEU A 308 6.48 -16.91 -0.61
CA LEU A 308 5.72 -17.62 -1.65
C LEU A 308 5.87 -19.15 -1.54
N PHE A 309 7.07 -19.63 -1.25
CA PHE A 309 7.32 -21.05 -1.05
C PHE A 309 6.60 -21.59 0.20
N LEU A 310 6.61 -20.84 1.30
CA LEU A 310 5.86 -21.20 2.51
C LEU A 310 4.36 -21.30 2.22
N LEU A 311 3.78 -20.29 1.56
CA LEU A 311 2.38 -20.32 1.15
C LEU A 311 2.08 -21.51 0.24
N PHE A 312 2.99 -21.83 -0.70
CA PHE A 312 2.84 -23.00 -1.56
C PHE A 312 2.75 -24.28 -0.74
N CYS A 313 3.65 -24.50 0.22
CA CYS A 313 3.64 -25.67 1.09
C CYS A 313 2.34 -25.77 1.90
N ILE A 314 1.86 -24.66 2.46
CA ILE A 314 0.64 -24.61 3.26
C ILE A 314 -0.59 -24.90 2.38
N TYR A 315 -0.72 -24.21 1.25
CA TYR A 315 -1.86 -24.38 0.34
C TYR A 315 -1.87 -25.76 -0.31
N PHE A 316 -0.69 -26.30 -0.64
CA PHE A 316 -0.55 -27.67 -1.11
C PHE A 316 -0.99 -28.68 -0.05
N ALA A 317 -0.55 -28.50 1.20
CA ALA A 317 -0.94 -29.38 2.31
C ALA A 317 -2.47 -29.32 2.54
N LEU A 318 -3.07 -28.13 2.54
CA LEU A 318 -4.52 -27.95 2.66
C LEU A 318 -5.27 -28.66 1.52
N ALA A 319 -4.87 -28.43 0.26
CA ALA A 319 -5.50 -29.08 -0.89
C ALA A 319 -5.35 -30.61 -0.83
N TRP A 320 -4.15 -31.09 -0.52
CA TRP A 320 -3.83 -32.51 -0.40
C TRP A 320 -4.67 -33.19 0.68
N LEU A 321 -4.73 -32.60 1.88
CA LEU A 321 -5.49 -33.15 3.00
C LEU A 321 -6.99 -33.19 2.70
N THR A 322 -7.51 -32.14 2.04
CA THR A 322 -8.89 -32.07 1.56
C THR A 322 -9.21 -33.20 0.56
N LEU A 323 -8.33 -33.42 -0.42
CA LEU A 323 -8.50 -34.46 -1.44
C LEU A 323 -8.34 -35.89 -0.88
N SER A 324 -7.44 -36.06 0.09
CA SER A 324 -7.11 -37.37 0.67
C SER A 324 -8.18 -37.95 1.60
N HIS A 325 -9.23 -37.19 1.93
CA HIS A 325 -10.30 -37.59 2.86
C HIS A 325 -9.78 -38.00 4.25
N ASN A 326 -8.70 -37.36 4.70
CA ASN A 326 -8.14 -37.65 6.02
C ASN A 326 -9.16 -37.27 7.13
N SER A 327 -9.64 -38.27 7.89
CA SER A 327 -10.66 -38.08 8.93
C SER A 327 -10.20 -37.16 10.06
N ARG A 328 -8.92 -37.20 10.42
CA ARG A 328 -8.35 -36.31 11.45
C ARG A 328 -8.32 -34.86 10.98
N PHE A 329 -7.98 -34.62 9.72
CA PHE A 329 -7.99 -33.28 9.15
C PHE A 329 -9.41 -32.71 9.07
N LYS A 330 -10.40 -33.52 8.69
CA LYS A 330 -11.80 -33.10 8.73
C LYS A 330 -12.25 -32.68 10.13
N TRP A 331 -11.78 -33.38 11.16
CA TRP A 331 -12.09 -33.02 12.55
C TRP A 331 -11.50 -31.64 12.90
N ILE A 332 -10.22 -31.40 12.57
CA ILE A 332 -9.56 -30.10 12.77
C ILE A 332 -10.29 -28.98 12.00
N CYS A 333 -10.57 -29.18 10.71
CA CYS A 333 -11.31 -28.21 9.91
C CYS A 333 -12.77 -28.04 10.36
N SER A 334 -13.39 -29.05 10.97
CA SER A 334 -14.74 -28.89 11.54
C SER A 334 -14.74 -28.08 12.84
N PHE A 335 -13.62 -28.07 13.57
CA PHE A 335 -13.50 -27.29 14.80
C PHE A 335 -13.14 -25.82 14.52
N LEU A 336 -12.12 -25.57 13.69
CA LEU A 336 -11.60 -24.21 13.44
C LEU A 336 -12.10 -23.56 12.14
N GLY A 337 -12.59 -24.36 11.19
CA GLY A 337 -12.80 -23.93 9.80
C GLY A 337 -11.50 -23.67 9.04
N TYR A 338 -11.60 -23.45 7.73
CA TYR A 338 -10.44 -22.99 6.93
C TYR A 338 -10.01 -21.57 7.33
N THR A 339 -10.98 -20.70 7.64
CA THR A 339 -10.73 -19.31 8.06
C THR A 339 -9.88 -19.23 9.33
N GLY A 340 -10.23 -19.99 10.39
CA GLY A 340 -9.46 -19.97 11.64
C GLY A 340 -8.03 -20.48 11.45
N PHE A 341 -7.84 -21.53 10.64
CA PHE A 341 -6.51 -22.05 10.34
C PHE A 341 -5.66 -21.02 9.57
N LEU A 342 -6.24 -20.42 8.53
CA LEU A 342 -5.58 -19.41 7.71
C LEU A 342 -5.32 -18.11 8.49
N PHE A 343 -6.10 -17.82 9.52
CA PHE A 343 -5.83 -16.71 10.43
C PHE A 343 -4.56 -16.94 11.26
N ILE A 344 -4.38 -18.15 11.81
CA ILE A 344 -3.13 -18.51 12.52
C ILE A 344 -1.93 -18.44 11.56
N VAL A 345 -2.08 -18.96 10.34
CA VAL A 345 -1.03 -18.84 9.32
C VAL A 345 -0.72 -17.38 9.02
N SER A 346 -1.74 -16.52 8.93
CA SER A 346 -1.56 -15.07 8.70
C SER A 346 -0.75 -14.40 9.81
N ILE A 347 -1.02 -14.74 11.08
CA ILE A 347 -0.20 -14.27 12.21
C ILE A 347 1.27 -14.69 12.02
N ILE A 348 1.52 -15.97 11.71
CA ILE A 348 2.89 -16.48 11.53
C ILE A 348 3.58 -15.77 10.36
N THR A 349 2.91 -15.62 9.22
CA THR A 349 3.50 -14.97 8.04
C THR A 349 3.72 -13.49 8.26
N TYR A 350 2.82 -12.83 8.98
CA TYR A 350 2.95 -11.42 9.30
C TYR A 350 4.13 -11.18 10.25
N LEU A 351 4.27 -11.98 11.32
CA LEU A 351 5.41 -11.84 12.24
C LEU A 351 6.75 -12.21 11.59
N ALA A 352 6.77 -13.18 10.67
CA ALA A 352 8.02 -13.66 10.04
C ALA A 352 8.44 -12.84 8.81
N PHE A 353 7.49 -12.29 8.05
CA PHE A 353 7.76 -11.65 6.75
C PHE A 353 7.19 -10.24 6.63
N ASN A 354 6.42 -9.75 7.61
CA ASN A 354 5.61 -8.53 7.50
C ASN A 354 4.62 -8.58 6.33
N GLU A 355 4.08 -9.76 6.06
CA GLU A 355 3.19 -10.03 4.92
C GLU A 355 1.77 -10.39 5.36
N VAL A 356 0.79 -9.80 4.69
CA VAL A 356 -0.63 -10.09 4.86
C VAL A 356 -1.24 -10.54 3.54
N TYR A 357 -2.11 -11.53 3.61
CA TYR A 357 -2.86 -12.05 2.47
C TYR A 357 -4.35 -12.14 2.82
N ASP A 358 -5.20 -12.19 1.80
CA ASP A 358 -6.65 -12.30 2.00
C ASP A 358 -7.03 -13.71 2.49
N ILE A 359 -7.37 -13.80 3.77
CA ILE A 359 -7.81 -15.03 4.44
C ILE A 359 -9.16 -15.50 3.88
N LEU A 360 -10.08 -14.59 3.58
CA LEU A 360 -11.46 -14.90 3.20
C LEU A 360 -11.51 -15.56 1.83
N ILE A 361 -10.90 -14.95 0.82
CA ILE A 361 -10.83 -15.47 -0.55
C ILE A 361 -10.15 -16.85 -0.53
N THR A 362 -9.03 -16.97 0.19
CA THR A 362 -8.32 -18.23 0.33
C THR A 362 -9.19 -19.30 1.01
N ALA A 363 -9.90 -18.95 2.09
CA ALA A 363 -10.82 -19.86 2.77
C ALA A 363 -12.00 -20.29 1.87
N LEU A 364 -12.53 -19.38 1.07
CA LEU A 364 -13.60 -19.65 0.09
C LEU A 364 -13.13 -20.65 -0.97
N LEU A 365 -11.91 -20.49 -1.49
CA LEU A 365 -11.30 -21.41 -2.45
C LEU A 365 -11.23 -22.85 -1.90
N PHE A 366 -10.72 -23.02 -0.68
CA PHE A 366 -10.63 -24.35 -0.05
C PHE A 366 -11.98 -24.92 0.37
N THR A 367 -12.92 -24.06 0.79
CA THR A 367 -14.30 -24.47 1.07
C THR A 367 -14.99 -24.98 -0.20
N GLY A 368 -14.80 -24.27 -1.33
CA GLY A 368 -15.27 -24.68 -2.64
C GLY A 368 -14.69 -26.03 -3.07
N LEU A 369 -13.37 -26.22 -2.92
CA LEU A 369 -12.71 -27.50 -3.18
C LEU A 369 -13.33 -28.63 -2.35
N ASN A 370 -13.49 -28.41 -1.04
CA ASN A 370 -14.09 -29.41 -0.14
C ASN A 370 -15.51 -29.78 -0.56
N LYS A 371 -16.34 -28.80 -0.98
CA LYS A 371 -17.70 -29.04 -1.48
C LYS A 371 -17.70 -29.87 -2.77
N ILE A 372 -16.83 -29.55 -3.73
CA ILE A 372 -16.66 -30.29 -4.99
C ILE A 372 -16.26 -31.75 -4.72
N VAL A 373 -15.30 -31.95 -3.80
CA VAL A 373 -14.86 -33.28 -3.36
C VAL A 373 -16.03 -34.02 -2.71
N GLY A 374 -16.79 -33.39 -1.81
CA GLY A 374 -17.97 -33.97 -1.18
C GLY A 374 -19.01 -34.45 -2.19
N MET A 375 -19.39 -33.59 -3.15
CA MET A 375 -20.34 -33.93 -4.22
C MET A 375 -19.86 -35.10 -5.08
N THR A 376 -18.57 -35.13 -5.44
CA THR A 376 -17.98 -36.21 -6.24
C THR A 376 -18.06 -37.55 -5.50
N ASN A 377 -17.80 -37.54 -4.20
CA ASN A 377 -17.88 -38.76 -3.38
C ASN A 377 -19.31 -39.24 -3.17
N SER A 378 -20.27 -38.33 -2.96
CA SER A 378 -21.69 -38.68 -2.89
C SER A 378 -22.18 -39.29 -4.20
N ARG A 379 -21.82 -38.72 -5.36
CA ARG A 379 -22.13 -39.29 -6.69
C ARG A 379 -21.53 -40.69 -6.85
N ASN A 380 -20.29 -40.91 -6.41
CA ASN A 380 -19.65 -42.23 -6.47
C ASN A 380 -20.35 -43.25 -5.55
N LYS A 381 -20.78 -42.86 -4.34
CA LYS A 381 -21.57 -43.71 -3.44
C LYS A 381 -22.92 -44.09 -4.07
N ILE A 382 -23.64 -43.14 -4.66
CA ILE A 382 -24.92 -43.38 -5.35
C ILE A 382 -24.71 -44.35 -6.52
N LYS A 383 -23.68 -44.15 -7.35
CA LYS A 383 -23.34 -45.08 -8.44
C LYS A 383 -23.07 -46.50 -7.93
N GLN A 384 -22.32 -46.64 -6.83
CA GLN A 384 -22.05 -47.95 -6.23
C GLN A 384 -23.34 -48.60 -5.68
N TYR A 385 -24.23 -47.82 -5.09
CA TYR A 385 -25.53 -48.29 -4.60
C TYR A 385 -26.44 -48.77 -5.73
N LEU A 386 -26.57 -47.99 -6.82
CA LEU A 386 -27.33 -48.38 -8.01
C LEU A 386 -26.80 -49.66 -8.67
N VAL A 387 -25.48 -49.83 -8.72
CA VAL A 387 -24.86 -51.07 -9.23
C VAL A 387 -25.21 -52.28 -8.35
N ARG A 388 -25.26 -52.11 -7.02
CA ARG A 388 -25.68 -53.18 -6.09
C ARG A 388 -27.15 -53.54 -6.27
N ILE A 389 -28.04 -52.54 -6.39
CA ILE A 389 -29.46 -52.73 -6.68
C ILE A 389 -29.65 -53.52 -7.98
N LYS A 390 -29.02 -53.07 -9.07
CA LYS A 390 -29.11 -53.74 -10.38
C LYS A 390 -28.68 -55.21 -10.32
N LYS A 391 -27.65 -55.53 -9.52
CA LYS A 391 -27.16 -56.90 -9.32
C LYS A 391 -28.09 -57.76 -8.46
N HIS A 392 -28.89 -57.15 -7.58
CA HIS A 392 -29.86 -57.88 -6.76
C HIS A 392 -31.10 -58.26 -7.56
N PHE A 393 -31.58 -57.38 -8.45
CA PHE A 393 -32.74 -57.64 -9.31
C PHE A 393 -32.45 -58.47 -10.56
N SER A 394 -31.18 -58.70 -10.91
CA SER A 394 -30.79 -59.54 -12.06
C SER A 394 -30.55 -61.01 -11.69
N LYS A 395 -30.84 -61.40 -10.45
CA LYS A 395 -30.80 -62.77 -9.94
C LYS A 395 -32.23 -63.17 -9.61
#